data_AF-A0A2M7RUB7-F1
#
_entry.id   AF-A0A2M7RUB7-F1
#
_cell.length_a   1.000
_cell.length_b   1.000
_cell.length_c   1.000
_cell.angle_alpha   90.00
_cell.angle_beta   90.00
_cell.angle_gamma   90.00
#
_symmetry.space_group_name_H-M   'P 1'
#
loop_
_entity.id
_entity.type
_entity.pdbx_description
1 polymer ?
#
loop_
_entity_poly.entity_id
_entity_poly.type
_entity_poly.pdbx_seq_one_letter_code
_entity_poly.pdbx_strand_id
1 'polypeptide(L)' 'KWADEIGLENVLTQLETLFTEYGEDRYRPSVLLRRMVRENRSFMN' A
#
# COMPACT_ATOMS: atom_id res chain seq x y z
N LYS A 1 4.43 7.38 -11.96
CA LYS A 1 3.23 7.93 -12.65
C LYS A 1 1.92 7.29 -12.23
N TRP A 2 1.79 5.97 -11.99
CA TRP A 2 0.56 5.41 -11.38
C TRP A 2 0.45 5.64 -9.87
N ALA A 3 1.55 5.43 -9.13
CA ALA A 3 1.57 5.61 -7.68
C ALA A 3 1.38 7.08 -7.24
N ASP A 4 1.73 8.04 -8.11
CA ASP A 4 1.56 9.47 -7.84
C ASP A 4 0.12 9.94 -8.06
N GLU A 5 -0.62 9.28 -8.97
CA GLU A 5 -2.03 9.57 -9.26
C GLU A 5 -2.99 8.84 -8.32
N ILE A 6 -2.64 7.62 -7.88
CA ILE A 6 -3.45 6.82 -6.94
C ILE A 6 -3.08 7.15 -5.49
N GLY A 7 -1.82 7.45 -5.18
CA GLY A 7 -1.34 7.66 -3.82
C GLY A 7 -1.09 6.36 -3.05
N LEU A 8 0.03 6.29 -2.31
CA LEU A 8 0.41 5.08 -1.57
C LEU A 8 -0.59 4.69 -0.49
N GLU A 9 -1.29 5.67 0.09
CA GLU A 9 -2.35 5.46 1.08
C GLU A 9 -3.52 4.65 0.50
N ASN A 10 -3.94 4.96 -0.73
CA ASN A 10 -5.02 4.22 -1.40
C ASN A 10 -4.59 2.78 -1.74
N VAL A 11 -3.33 2.59 -2.17
CA VAL A 11 -2.79 1.25 -2.41
C VAL A 11 -2.74 0.44 -1.11
N LEU A 12 -2.27 1.04 -0.02
CA LEU A 12 -2.22 0.39 1.29
C LEU A 12 -3.63 0.01 1.77
N THR A 13 -4.59 0.93 1.70
CA THR A 13 -5.98 0.71 2.11
C THR A 13 -6.63 -0.43 1.35
N GLN A 14 -6.43 -0.51 0.02
CA GLN A 14 -6.98 -1.59 -0.80
C GLN A 14 -6.38 -2.95 -0.43
N LEU A 15 -5.05 -3.02 -0.24
CA LEU A 15 -4.39 -4.26 0.17
C LEU A 15 -4.84 -4.70 1.57
N GLU A 16 -5.00 -3.78 2.51
CA GLU A 16 -5.52 -4.08 3.86
C GLU A 16 -6.96 -4.60 3.82
N THR A 17 -7.80 -4.03 2.95
CA THR A 17 -9.17 -4.48 2.73
C THR A 17 -9.19 -5.90 2.19
N LEU A 18 -8.44 -6.16 1.11
CA LEU A 18 -8.36 -7.48 0.49
C LEU A 18 -7.75 -8.53 1.43
N PHE A 19 -6.71 -8.16 2.19
CA PHE A 19 -6.12 -9.06 3.17
C PHE A 19 -7.09 -9.39 4.31
N THR A 20 -7.90 -8.43 4.74
CA THR A 20 -8.92 -8.65 5.78
C THR A 20 -10.08 -9.52 5.28
N GLU A 21 -10.53 -9.29 4.04
CA GLU A 21 -11.64 -10.03 3.42
C GLU A 21 -11.26 -11.48 3.10
N TYR A 22 -10.09 -11.69 2.49
CA TYR A 22 -9.70 -13.01 1.97
C TYR A 22 -8.73 -13.76 2.89
N GLY A 23 -8.00 -13.08 3.77
CA GLY A 23 -6.97 -13.70 4.62
C GLY A 23 -5.76 -14.27 3.86
N GLU A 24 -5.66 -14.00 2.55
CA GLU A 24 -4.63 -14.56 1.70
C GLU A 24 -3.35 -13.71 1.69
N ASP A 25 -2.19 -14.35 1.88
CA ASP A 25 -0.89 -13.68 1.89
C ASP A 25 -0.57 -12.90 0.61
N ARG A 26 -1.23 -13.22 -0.51
CA ARG A 26 -1.11 -12.47 -1.78
C ARG A 26 -1.50 -11.00 -1.65
N TYR A 27 -2.35 -10.66 -0.69
CA TYR A 27 -2.83 -9.31 -0.43
C TYR A 27 -2.11 -8.63 0.73
N ARG A 28 -1.19 -9.34 1.42
CA ARG A 28 -0.50 -8.80 2.59
C ARG A 28 0.29 -7.54 2.19
N PRO A 29 -0.02 -6.36 2.75
CA PRO A 29 0.76 -5.17 2.49
C PRO A 29 2.18 -5.30 3.02
N SER A 30 3.17 -4.88 2.24
CA SER A 30 4.58 -4.95 2.67
C SER A 30 4.88 -3.97 3.81
N VAL A 31 5.84 -4.34 4.67
CA VAL A 31 6.32 -3.45 5.75
C VAL A 31 6.88 -2.14 5.19
N LEU A 32 7.54 -2.19 4.03
CA LEU A 32 8.06 -1.02 3.36
C LEU A 32 6.94 -0.05 2.94
N LEU A 33 5.86 -0.56 2.33
CA LEU A 33 4.71 0.25 1.93
C LEU A 33 4.10 0.98 3.14
N ARG A 34 3.89 0.28 4.25
CA ARG A 34 3.39 0.88 5.51
C ARG A 34 4.29 2.00 6.01
N ARG A 35 5.62 1.79 5.97
CA ARG A 35 6.59 2.83 6.38
C ARG A 35 6.56 4.03 5.43
N MET A 36 6.44 3.82 4.13
CA MET A 36 6.41 4.90 3.14
C MET A 36 5.15 5.76 3.26
N VAL A 37 3.97 5.14 3.49
CA VAL A 37 2.73 5.89 3.77
C VAL A 37 2.87 6.71 5.05
N ARG A 38 3.37 6.10 6.14
CA ARG A 38 3.56 6.78 7.42
C ARG A 38 4.53 7.97 7.33
N GLU A 39 5.56 7.86 6.50
CA GLU A 39 6.60 8.88 6.32
C GLU A 39 6.29 9.82 5.14
N ASN A 40 5.09 9.71 4.56
CA ASN A 40 4.62 10.47 3.40
C ASN A 40 5.65 10.53 2.24
N ARG A 41 6.32 9.40 1.99
CA ARG A 41 7.32 9.25 0.93
C ARG A 41 6.70 8.76 -0.37
N SER A 42 7.25 9.17 -1.50
CA SER A 42 6.92 8.60 -2.82
C SER A 42 7.93 7.51 -3.21
N PHE A 43 7.56 6.64 -4.16
CA PHE A 43 8.48 5.63 -4.74
C PHE A 43 9.47 6.21 -5.75
N MET A 44 9.54 7.54 -5.89
CA MET A 44 10.42 8.18 -6.87
C MET A 44 11.90 8.01 -6.48
N ASN A 45 12.66 7.46 -7.42
CA ASN A 45 14.11 7.64 -7.55
C ASN A 45 14.35 8.87 -8.44
#